data_AF-A0A8A4ZC79-F1
#
_entry.id   AF-A0A8A4ZC79-F1
#
_cell.length_a   1.000
_cell.length_b   1.000
_cell.length_c   1.000
_cell.angle_alpha   90.00
_cell.angle_beta   90.00
_cell.angle_gamma   90.00
#
_symmetry.space_group_name_H-M   'P 1'
#
loop_
_entity.id
_entity.type
_entity.pdbx_description
1 polymer ?
#
loop_
_entity_poly.entity_id
_entity_poly.type
_entity_poly.pdbx_seq_one_letter_code
_entity_poly.pdbx_strand_id
1 'polypeptide(L)' 'MDPFVPLALLFSRDAVIREVDSARPWAPVVEPRPPRRPMRRSRAAVAGLLERAAHAVAPSPAHAPAHAPASRSLTSATR' A
#
# COMPACT_ATOMS: atom_id res chain seq x y z
N MET A 1 -13.99 0.76 -3.35
CA MET A 1 -12.91 -0.12 -3.84
C MET A 1 -11.60 0.56 -3.48
N ASP A 2 -10.77 -0.08 -2.66
CA ASP A 2 -9.48 0.49 -2.25
C ASP A 2 -8.51 0.46 -3.45
N PRO A 3 -8.04 1.63 -3.95
CA PRO A 3 -7.16 1.72 -5.11
C PRO A 3 -5.78 1.10 -4.86
N PHE A 4 -5.42 0.81 -3.59
CA PHE A 4 -4.16 0.16 -3.24
C PHE A 4 -4.22 -1.36 -3.38
N VAL A 5 -5.41 -1.97 -3.41
CA VAL A 5 -5.56 -3.43 -3.54
C VAL A 5 -5.00 -3.95 -4.88
N PRO A 6 -5.32 -3.35 -6.04
CA PRO A 6 -4.72 -3.77 -7.32
C PRO A 6 -3.19 -3.65 -7.34
N LEU A 7 -2.64 -2.60 -6.73
CA LEU A 7 -1.19 -2.39 -6.65
C LEU A 7 -0.54 -3.42 -5.73
N ALA A 8 -1.12 -3.68 -4.57
CA ALA A 8 -0.63 -4.69 -3.64
C ALA A 8 -0.59 -6.07 -4.30
N LEU A 9 -1.63 -6.44 -5.03
CA LEU A 9 -1.68 -7.72 -5.78
C LEU A 9 -0.61 -7.80 -6.87
N LEU A 10 -0.36 -6.71 -7.60
CA LEU A 10 0.72 -6.65 -8.59
C LEU A 10 2.10 -6.84 -7.95
N PHE A 11 2.37 -6.16 -6.82
CA PHE A 11 3.63 -6.31 -6.10
C PHE A 11 3.80 -7.71 -5.50
N SER A 12 2.74 -8.29 -4.94
CA SER A 12 2.77 -9.67 -4.43
C SER A 12 3.07 -10.68 -5.54
N ARG A 13 2.46 -10.52 -6.72
CA ARG A 13 2.72 -11.40 -7.87
C ARG A 13 4.18 -11.32 -8.32
N ASP A 14 4.73 -10.10 -8.45
CA ASP A 14 6.11 -9.92 -8.90
C ASP A 14 7.12 -10.50 -7.88
N ALA A 15 6.83 -10.36 -6.58
CA ALA A 15 7.64 -10.95 -5.52
C ALA A 15 7.70 -12.48 -5.62
N VAL A 16 6.55 -13.13 -5.79
CA VAL A 16 6.45 -14.60 -5.93
C VAL A 16 7.19 -15.09 -7.18
N ILE A 17 7.04 -14.40 -8.32
CA ILE A 17 7.75 -14.77 -9.56
C ILE A 17 9.26 -14.74 -9.34
N ARG A 18 9.78 -13.66 -8.74
CA ARG A 18 11.21 -13.52 -8.46
C ARG A 18 11.73 -14.59 -7.50
N GLU A 19 10.95 -14.93 -6.48
CA GLU A 19 11.30 -15.99 -5.53
C GLU A 19 11.42 -17.34 -6.23
N VAL A 20 10.40 -17.73 -7.00
CA VAL A 20 10.40 -18.99 -7.76
C VAL A 20 11.54 -19.04 -8.77
N ASP A 21 11.78 -17.95 -9.51
CA ASP A 21 12.87 -17.91 -10.49
C ASP A 21 14.25 -17.98 -9.82
N SER A 22 14.41 -17.43 -8.62
CA SER A 22 15.65 -17.53 -7.84
C SER A 22 15.92 -18.94 -7.31
N ALA A 23 14.88 -19.74 -7.11
CA ALA A 23 14.99 -21.12 -6.61
C ALA A 23 15.32 -22.13 -7.71
N ARG A 24 15.34 -21.73 -8.99
CA ARG A 24 15.64 -22.65 -10.10
C ARG A 24 17.08 -23.15 -10.02
N PRO A 25 17.35 -24.42 -10.39
CA PRO A 25 18.70 -24.98 -10.36
C PRO A 25 19.74 -24.22 -11.19
N TRP A 26 19.30 -23.49 -12.21
CA TRP A 26 20.13 -22.68 -13.10
C TRP A 26 20.08 -21.17 -12.78
N ALA A 27 19.47 -20.78 -11.65
CA ALA A 27 19.43 -19.39 -11.25
C ALA A 27 20.86 -18.86 -11.03
N PRO A 28 21.19 -17.66 -11.55
CA PRO A 28 22.53 -17.11 -11.39
C PRO A 28 22.80 -16.81 -9.90
N VAL A 29 23.90 -17.35 -9.37
CA VAL A 29 24.38 -17.01 -8.03
C VAL A 29 25.04 -15.63 -8.12
N VAL A 30 24.30 -14.60 -7.71
CA VAL A 30 24.82 -13.22 -7.64
C VAL A 30 25.52 -13.02 -6.30
N GLU A 31 26.80 -12.64 -6.31
CA GLU A 31 27.48 -12.25 -5.08
C GLU A 31 26.72 -11.11 -4.39
N PRO A 32 26.52 -11.17 -3.05
CA PRO A 32 25.82 -10.14 -2.33
C PRO A 32 26.57 -8.82 -2.49
N ARG A 33 26.02 -7.94 -3.32
CA ARG A 33 26.58 -6.61 -3.55
C ARG A 33 26.57 -5.86 -2.21
N PRO A 34 27.67 -5.20 -1.82
CA PRO A 34 27.71 -4.47 -0.57
C PRO A 34 26.55 -3.47 -0.51
N PRO A 35 25.83 -3.37 0.63
CA PRO A 35 24.68 -2.50 0.73
C PRO A 35 25.12 -1.07 0.42
N ARG A 36 24.59 -0.50 -0.66
CA ARG A 36 24.82 0.90 -1.01
C ARG A 36 24.33 1.72 0.17
N ARG A 37 25.24 2.43 0.86
CA ARG A 37 24.86 3.32 1.96
C ARG A 37 23.80 4.30 1.43
N PRO A 38 22.59 4.32 2.01
CA PRO A 38 21.56 5.25 1.56
C PRO A 38 22.08 6.67 1.81
N MET A 39 22.33 7.39 0.74
CA MET A 39 22.75 8.79 0.81
C MET A 39 21.60 9.56 1.44
N ARG A 40 21.78 10.17 2.62
CA ARG A 40 20.68 10.79 3.41
C ARG A 40 19.77 11.70 2.57
N ARG A 41 20.34 12.39 1.56
CA ARG A 41 19.60 13.24 0.62
C ARG A 41 18.57 12.50 -0.23
N SER A 42 18.87 11.28 -0.69
CA SER A 42 17.92 10.51 -1.51
C SER A 42 16.75 9.99 -0.68
N ARG A 43 16.97 9.66 0.60
CA ARG A 43 15.88 9.22 1.49
C ARG A 43 14.86 10.33 1.76
N ALA A 44 15.33 11.57 1.99
CA ALA A 44 14.46 12.72 2.16
C ALA A 44 13.71 13.07 0.86
N ALA A 45 14.37 12.99 -0.29
CA ALA A 45 13.74 13.22 -1.59
C ALA A 45 12.65 12.19 -1.91
N VAL A 46 12.90 10.90 -1.63
CA VAL A 46 11.92 9.83 -1.80
C VAL A 46 10.76 9.98 -0.84
N ALA A 47 11.03 10.29 0.45
CA ALA A 47 9.98 10.53 1.43
C ALA A 47 9.06 11.69 0.99
N GLY A 48 9.64 12.83 0.57
CA GLY A 48 8.86 13.97 0.11
C GLY A 48 8.10 13.70 -1.20
N LEU A 49 8.62 12.83 -2.08
CA LEU A 49 7.89 12.39 -3.27
C LEU A 49 6.67 11.52 -2.89
N LEU A 50 6.87 10.56 -1.98
CA LEU A 50 5.81 9.67 -1.51
C LEU A 50 4.72 10.44 -0.76
N GLU A 51 5.10 11.43 0.06
CA GLU A 51 4.16 12.31 0.76
C GLU A 51 3.31 13.11 -0.22
N ARG A 52 3.92 13.71 -1.26
CA ARG A 52 3.17 14.41 -2.31
C ARG A 52 2.24 13.49 -3.08
N ALA A 53 2.69 12.28 -3.40
CA ALA A 53 1.86 11.28 -4.06
C ALA A 53 0.67 10.86 -3.18
N ALA A 54 0.89 10.65 -1.88
CA ALA A 54 -0.16 10.34 -0.92
C ALA A 54 -1.19 11.48 -0.83
N HIS A 55 -0.75 12.73 -0.81
CA HIS A 55 -1.66 13.88 -0.85
C HIS A 55 -2.42 14.01 -2.17
N ALA A 56 -1.80 13.73 -3.30
CA ALA A 56 -2.47 13.78 -4.61
C ALA A 56 -3.52 12.67 -4.77
N VAL A 57 -3.33 11.53 -4.12
CA VAL A 57 -4.24 10.38 -4.15
C VAL A 57 -5.27 10.43 -3.01
N ALA A 58 -5.11 11.35 -2.04
CA ALA A 58 -6.00 11.44 -0.90
C ALA A 58 -7.46 11.65 -1.37
N PRO A 59 -8.42 10.86 -0.84
CA PRO A 59 -9.81 10.92 -1.26
C PRO A 59 -10.41 12.29 -0.93
N SER A 60 -11.08 12.89 -1.92
CA SER A 60 -11.81 14.15 -1.74
C SER A 60 -12.93 13.98 -0.70
N PRO A 61 -13.09 14.93 0.25
CA PRO A 61 -14.18 14.88 1.23
C PRO A 61 -15.58 14.97 0.60
N ALA A 62 -15.67 15.27 -0.71
CA ALA A 62 -16.92 15.29 -1.45
C ALA A 62 -17.54 13.90 -1.72
N HIS A 63 -16.86 12.81 -1.33
CA HIS A 63 -17.38 11.45 -1.40
C HIS A 63 -17.61 10.87 -0.01
N ALA A 64 -18.47 11.51 0.77
CA ALA A 64 -19.07 10.86 1.94
C ALA A 64 -20.05 9.76 1.44
N PRO A 65 -19.84 8.47 1.78
CA PRO A 65 -20.84 7.45 1.49
C PRO A 65 -22.10 7.75 2.31
N ALA A 66 -23.24 7.85 1.63
CA ALA A 66 -24.57 8.13 2.20
C ALA A 66 -25.16 6.99 3.06
N HIS A 67 -24.32 6.24 3.76
CA HIS A 67 -24.74 5.17 4.67
C HIS A 67 -24.33 5.51 6.10
N ALA A 68 -24.99 6.51 6.67
CA ALA A 68 -25.17 6.54 8.11
C ALA A 68 -26.06 5.35 8.49
N PRO A 69 -25.65 4.47 9.42
CA PRO A 69 -26.55 3.45 9.94
C PRO A 69 -27.70 4.16 10.65
N ALA A 70 -28.93 3.86 10.23
CA ALA A 70 -30.13 4.33 10.89
C ALA A 70 -30.02 4.03 12.39
N SER A 71 -29.83 5.07 13.20
CA SER A 71 -29.95 5.00 14.64
C SER A 71 -31.37 4.53 14.94
N ARG A 72 -31.54 3.23 15.22
CA ARG A 72 -32.76 2.73 15.83
C ARG A 72 -32.81 3.29 17.24
N SER A 73 -33.50 4.42 17.38
CA SER A 73 -33.98 4.91 18.66
C SER A 73 -34.88 3.85 19.27
N LEU A 74 -34.34 3.07 20.21
CA LEU A 74 -35.13 2.26 21.13
C LEU A 74 -35.83 3.22 22.09
N THR A 75 -37.03 3.66 21.71
CA THR A 75 -37.92 4.34 22.65
C THR A 75 -38.35 3.33 23.71
N SER A 76 -37.86 3.57 24.92
CA SER A 76 -38.37 3.02 26.16
C SER A 76 -39.89 3.23 26.22
N ALA A 77 -40.64 2.13 26.19
CA ALA A 77 -42.06 2.14 26.52
C ALA A 77 -42.20 1.47 27.89
N THR A 78 -42.13 2.31 28.90
CA THR A 78 -42.66 2.07 30.25
C THR A 78 -44.18 2.08 30.14
N ARG A 79 -44.85 0.95 30.40
CA ARG A 79 -46.00 0.81 31.32
C ARG A 79 -46.55 -0.61 31.34
#